data_AF-A0A3D5YEQ8-F1
#
_entry.id   AF-A0A3D5YEQ8-F1
#
_cell.length_a   1.000
_cell.length_b   1.000
_cell.length_c   1.000
_cell.angle_alpha   90.00
_cell.angle_beta   90.00
_cell.angle_gamma   90.00
#
_symmetry.space_group_name_H-M   'P 1'
#
loop_
_entity.id
_entity.type
_entity.pdbx_description
1 polymer ?
#
loop_
_entity_poly.entity_id
_entity_poly.type
_entity_poly.pdbx_seq_one_letter_code
_entity_poly.pdbx_strand_id
1 'polypeptide(L)' 'ICPHTQCPKSLLNGPCGGMVNAKCEVNLENECAWIMIYRRLKAQERLDVLKRIAPPKDHSNGVKPRTVIVESRNKKQS' A
#
# COMPACT_ATOMS: atom_id res chain seq x y z
N ILE A 1 1.25 -7.98 -1.49
CA ILE A 1 0.03 -7.14 -1.50
C ILE A 1 0.32 -5.94 -0.61
N CYS A 2 0.49 -4.76 -1.19
CA CYS A 2 0.66 -3.53 -0.42
C CYS A 2 -0.70 -2.80 -0.34
N PRO A 3 -1.21 -2.48 0.87
CA PRO A 3 -2.48 -1.77 1.00
C PRO A 3 -2.34 -0.29 0.60
N HIS A 4 -1.14 0.30 0.66
CA HIS A 4 -0.91 1.69 0.25
C HIS A 4 -1.09 1.91 -1.26
N THR A 5 -0.66 0.97 -2.10
CA THR A 5 -0.73 1.12 -3.56
C THR A 5 -1.98 0.51 -4.19
N GLN A 6 -2.57 -0.51 -3.55
CA GLN A 6 -3.73 -1.23 -4.11
C GLN A 6 -5.07 -0.86 -3.47
N CYS A 7 -5.08 -0.21 -2.30
CA CYS A 7 -6.32 0.33 -1.75
C CYS A 7 -6.47 1.79 -2.23
N PRO A 8 -7.62 2.19 -2.80
CA PRO A 8 -7.85 3.58 -3.22
C PRO A 8 -7.73 4.57 -2.05
N LYS A 9 -7.92 4.09 -0.81
CA LYS A 9 -7.80 4.89 0.41
C LYS A 9 -6.39 4.92 1.00
N SER A 10 -5.45 4.15 0.45
CA SER A 10 -4.04 4.10 0.86
C SER A 10 -3.80 3.89 2.37
N LEU A 11 -4.75 3.26 3.08
CA LEU A 11 -4.68 3.09 4.54
C LEU A 11 -3.60 2.07 4.93
N LEU A 12 -2.77 2.44 5.90
CA LEU A 12 -1.71 1.60 6.45
C LEU A 12 -2.05 0.99 7.82
N ASN A 13 -2.95 1.64 8.57
CA ASN A 13 -3.25 1.30 9.97
C ASN A 13 -4.49 0.41 10.13
N GLY A 14 -4.81 -0.38 9.11
CA GLY A 14 -5.94 -1.31 9.13
C GLY A 14 -6.94 -1.11 7.99
N PRO A 15 -7.93 -2.01 7.91
CA PRO A 15 -8.93 -2.00 6.84
C PRO A 15 -9.82 -0.75 6.90
N CYS A 16 -10.25 -0.28 5.74
CA CYS A 16 -11.16 0.87 5.62
C CYS A 16 -12.61 0.59 6.03
N GLY A 17 -12.96 -0.68 6.30
CA GLY A 17 -14.34 -1.10 6.60
C GLY A 17 -15.31 -1.14 5.42
N GLY A 18 -14.97 -0.56 4.27
CA GLY A 18 -15.88 -0.47 3.11
C GLY A 18 -15.85 -1.66 2.16
N MET A 19 -15.42 -2.84 2.59
CA MET A 19 -15.49 -4.02 1.72
C MET A 19 -16.93 -4.52 1.59
N VAL A 20 -17.37 -4.83 0.36
CA VAL A 20 -18.64 -5.51 0.08
C VAL A 20 -18.35 -6.84 -0.63
N ASN A 21 -18.76 -7.97 -0.05
CA ASN A 21 -18.57 -9.31 -0.65
C ASN A 21 -17.15 -9.57 -1.19
N ALA A 22 -16.12 -9.28 -0.38
CA ALA A 22 -14.69 -9.36 -0.73
C ALA A 22 -14.17 -8.36 -1.78
N LYS A 23 -15.02 -7.50 -2.32
CA LYS A 23 -14.70 -6.44 -3.29
C LYS A 23 -14.61 -5.07 -2.61
N CYS A 24 -13.98 -4.11 -3.27
CA CYS A 24 -13.88 -2.73 -2.77
C CYS A 24 -15.20 -1.96 -2.96
N GLU A 25 -15.55 -1.08 -2.01
CA GLU A 25 -16.69 -0.16 -2.13
C GLU A 25 -16.58 0.81 -3.32
N VAL A 26 -15.35 1.22 -3.66
CA VAL A 26 -15.12 2.22 -4.71
C VAL A 26 -15.25 1.59 -6.10
N ASN A 27 -14.81 0.33 -6.24
CA ASN A 27 -14.86 -0.39 -7.49
C ASN A 27 -15.11 -1.89 -7.21
N LEU A 28 -16.29 -2.36 -7.61
CA LEU A 28 -16.74 -3.74 -7.41
C LEU A 28 -16.05 -4.77 -8.33
N GLU A 29 -15.28 -4.34 -9.33
CA GLU A 29 -14.45 -5.24 -10.14
C GLU A 29 -13.15 -5.60 -9.41
N ASN A 30 -12.67 -4.72 -8.53
CA ASN A 30 -11.43 -4.90 -7.80
C ASN A 30 -11.63 -5.70 -6.50
N GLU A 31 -10.80 -6.72 -6.30
CA GLU A 31 -10.73 -7.43 -5.02
C GLU A 31 -10.13 -6.51 -3.94
N CYS A 32 -10.70 -6.54 -2.73
CA CYS A 32 -10.24 -5.71 -1.63
C CYS A 32 -8.81 -6.09 -1.20
N ALA A 33 -7.90 -5.11 -1.19
CA ALA A 33 -6.50 -5.31 -0.79
C ALA A 33 -6.37 -5.94 0.60
N TRP A 34 -7.26 -5.58 1.54
CA TRP A 34 -7.24 -6.12 2.90
C TRP A 34 -7.72 -7.58 2.97
N ILE A 35 -8.62 -8.00 2.09
CA ILE A 35 -9.03 -9.42 2.00
C ILE A 35 -7.91 -10.27 1.42
N MET A 36 -7.24 -9.77 0.39
CA MET A 36 -6.05 -10.43 -0.15
C MET A 36 -4.99 -10.62 0.93
N ILE A 37 -4.72 -9.59 1.75
CA ILE A 37 -3.78 -9.67 2.88
C ILE A 37 -4.26 -10.69 3.92
N TYR A 38 -5.53 -10.62 4.33
CA TYR A 38 -6.11 -11.53 5.32
C TYR A 38 -6.02 -13.00 4.87
N ARG A 39 -6.43 -13.31 3.63
CA ARG A 39 -6.36 -14.67 3.06
C ARG A 39 -4.93 -15.18 3.05
N ARG A 40 -3.98 -14.35 2.62
CA ARG A 40 -2.55 -14.71 2.60
C ARG A 40 -2.00 -14.96 3.98
N LEU A 41 -2.33 -14.13 4.97
CA LEU A 41 -1.88 -14.31 6.36
C LEU A 41 -2.55 -15.50 7.03
N LYS A 42 -3.83 -15.75 6.74
CA LYS A 42 -4.55 -16.95 7.22
C LYS A 42 -3.91 -18.23 6.70
N ALA A 43 -3.55 -18.27 5.41
CA ALA A 43 -2.85 -19.41 4.82
C ALA A 43 -1.44 -19.63 5.39
N GLN A 44 -0.85 -18.59 6.01
CA GLN A 44 0.45 -18.65 6.67
C GLN A 44 0.32 -18.83 8.19
N GLU A 45 -0.89 -18.95 8.74
CA GLU A 45 -1.16 -18.98 10.19
C GLU A 45 -0.57 -17.77 10.95
N ARG A 46 -0.46 -16.62 10.27
CA ARG A 46 0.15 -15.37 10.79
C ARG A 46 -0.85 -14.25 11.01
N LEU A 47 -2.07 -14.60 11.44
CA LEU A 47 -3.15 -13.61 11.67
C LEU A 47 -2.86 -12.68 12.85
N ASP A 48 -1.96 -13.05 13.75
CA ASP A 48 -1.45 -12.21 14.83
C ASP A 48 -0.84 -10.90 14.33
N VAL A 49 -0.28 -10.87 13.13
CA VAL A 49 0.32 -9.66 12.53
C VAL A 49 -0.71 -8.54 12.37
N LEU A 50 -1.96 -8.88 12.06
CA LEU A 50 -3.05 -7.89 11.89
C LEU A 50 -3.50 -7.25 13.20
N LYS A 51 -3.18 -7.87 14.35
CA LYS A 51 -3.55 -7.35 15.68
C LYS A 51 -2.53 -6.34 16.22
N ARG A 52 -1.36 -6.25 15.59
CA ARG A 52 -0.29 -5.35 16.05
C ARG A 52 -0.62 -3.91 15.66
N ILE A 53 -0.55 -3.01 16.65
CA ILE A 53 -0.68 -1.58 16.40
C ILE A 53 0.64 -1.08 15.82
N ALA A 54 0.60 -0.59 14.58
CA ALA A 54 1.76 0.05 13.97
C ALA A 54 1.92 1.47 14.53
N PRO A 55 3.16 1.90 14.87
CA PRO A 55 3.39 3.28 15.25
C PRO A 55 3.05 4.23 14.09
N PRO A 56 2.64 5.48 14.39
CA PRO A 56 2.43 6.48 13.35
C PRO A 56 3.72 6.64 12.52
N LYS A 57 3.56 6.77 11.21
CA LYS A 57 4.69 6.95 10.29
C LYS A 57 5.42 8.24 10.65
N ASP A 58 6.73 8.16 10.85
CA ASP A 58 7.55 9.35 11.02
C ASP A 58 7.64 10.10 9.68
N HIS A 59 7.15 11.35 9.67
CA HIS A 59 7.18 12.23 8.50
C HIS A 59 8.30 13.28 8.57
N SER A 60 9.16 13.23 9.60
CA SER A 60 10.21 14.23 9.82
C SER A 60 11.31 14.14 8.75
N ASN A 61 11.55 12.93 8.23
CA ASN A 61 12.55 12.65 7.20
C ASN A 61 11.99 12.75 5.76
N GLY A 62 10.97 13.58 5.54
CA GLY A 62 10.47 13.90 4.21
C GLY A 62 11.45 14.80 3.47
N VAL A 63 12.23 14.24 2.55
CA VAL A 63 13.04 15.03 1.61
C VAL A 63 12.08 15.89 0.78
N LYS A 64 11.90 17.15 1.21
CA LYS A 64 11.24 18.23 0.44
C LYS A 64 11.92 18.27 -0.94
N PRO A 65 11.19 18.54 -2.05
CA PRO A 65 11.57 18.11 -3.40
C PRO A 65 13.07 18.27 -3.61
N ARG A 66 13.76 17.13 -3.65
CA ARG A 66 15.17 17.09 -4.05
C ARG A 66 15.12 17.65 -5.47
N THR A 67 15.69 18.83 -5.71
CA THR A 67 15.99 19.26 -7.07
C THR A 67 16.88 18.17 -7.64
N VAL A 68 16.29 17.19 -8.33
CA VAL A 68 17.04 16.23 -9.11
C VAL A 68 17.51 17.03 -10.31
N ILE A 69 18.71 17.58 -10.19
CA ILE A 69 19.50 17.98 -11.35
C ILE A 69 19.75 16.66 -12.08
N VAL A 70 18.88 16.31 -13.02
CA VAL A 70 19.12 15.20 -13.94
C VAL A 70 20.18 15.71 -14.89
N GLU A 71 21.46 15.44 -14.60
CA GLU A 71 22.50 15.60 -15.61
C GLU A 71 22.21 14.62 -16.74
N SER A 72 21.87 15.19 -17.90
CA SER A 72 21.58 14.51 -19.14
C SER A 72 22.76 13.61 -19.52
N ARG A 73 22.63 12.28 -19.32
CA ARG A 73 23.59 11.32 -19.87
C ARG A 73 23.49 11.37 -21.39
N ASN A 74 24.47 12.02 -22.01
CA ASN A 74 24.71 12.10 -23.44
C ASN A 74 24.79 10.68 -24.04
N LYS A 75 23.72 10.19 -24.68
CA LYS A 75 23.77 8.95 -25.47
C LYS A 75 24.27 9.31 -26.86
N LYS A 76 25.53 8.94 -27.14
CA LYS A 76 26.14 8.96 -28.48
C LYS A 76 25.21 8.29 -29.48
N GLN A 77 25.01 9.01 -30.58
CA GLN A 77 24.36 8.59 -31.81
C GLN A 77 25.20 7.51 -32.51
N SER A 78 24.56 6.46 -33.01
CA SER A 78 25.05 5.58 -34.07
C SER A 78 24.02 5.55 -35.17
#